data_AF-A0A4U6JJI0-F1
#
_entry.id   AF-A0A4U6JJI0-F1
#
_cell.length_a   1.000
_cell.length_b   1.000
_cell.length_c   1.000
_cell.angle_alpha   90.00
_cell.angle_beta   90.00
_cell.angle_gamma   90.00
#
_symmetry.space_group_name_H-M   'P 1'
#
loop_
_entity.id
_entity.type
_entity.pdbx_description
1 polymer ?
#
loop_
_entity_poly.entity_id
_entity_poly.type
_entity_poly.pdbx_seq_one_letter_code
_entity_poly.pdbx_strand_id
1 'polypeptide(L)' 'YNPSRVRYPMVRLDWLRKREKSDRSQRGDNRFVRVSWDQALDLFYEELERVQKTYGSSGVFTGLADWQMVGKYHKAGG' A
#
# COMPACT_ATOMS: atom_id res chain seq x y z
N TYR A 1 -9.76 11.05 21.22
CA TYR A 1 -10.04 11.16 19.78
C TYR A 1 -8.99 12.10 19.19
N ASN A 2 -8.19 11.66 18.22
CA ASN A 2 -7.09 12.45 17.64
C ASN A 2 -7.44 12.84 16.19
N PRO A 3 -7.25 14.11 15.77
CA PRO A 3 -7.58 14.58 14.42
C PRO A 3 -6.81 13.86 13.30
N SER A 4 -5.64 13.29 13.58
CA SER A 4 -4.77 12.59 12.62
C SER A 4 -5.19 11.13 12.35
N ARG A 5 -6.33 10.68 12.87
CA ARG A 5 -6.82 9.31 12.62
C ARG A 5 -7.20 9.14 11.15
N VAL A 6 -6.57 8.17 10.47
CA VAL A 6 -6.99 7.72 9.14
C VAL A 6 -8.39 7.10 9.24
N ARG A 7 -9.36 7.69 8.52
CA ARG A 7 -10.78 7.33 8.63
C ARG A 7 -11.24 6.27 7.62
N TYR A 8 -10.65 6.27 6.43
CA TYR A 8 -11.07 5.42 5.31
C TYR A 8 -9.86 4.97 4.48
N PRO A 9 -9.99 3.94 3.64
CA PRO A 9 -9.04 3.66 2.58
C PRO A 9 -8.92 4.86 1.63
N MET A 10 -7.68 5.22 1.30
CA MET A 10 -7.35 6.37 0.48
C MET A 10 -6.29 5.98 -0.54
N VAL A 11 -6.43 6.49 -1.77
CA VAL A 11 -5.46 6.26 -2.85
C VAL A 11 -5.00 7.61 -3.40
N ARG A 12 -3.70 7.74 -3.70
CA ARG A 12 -3.14 8.96 -4.29
C ARG A 12 -3.77 9.23 -5.66
N LEU A 13 -4.20 10.46 -5.90
CA LEU A 13 -4.98 10.84 -7.08
C LEU A 13 -4.35 10.43 -8.41
N ASP A 14 -3.09 10.82 -8.65
CA ASP A 14 -2.43 10.53 -9.93
C ASP A 14 -2.14 9.03 -10.10
N TRP A 15 -1.90 8.31 -9.00
CA TRP A 15 -1.73 6.86 -9.01
C TRP A 15 -3.03 6.14 -9.35
N LEU A 16 -4.16 6.55 -8.77
CA LEU A 16 -5.46 5.96 -9.10
C LEU A 16 -5.80 6.10 -10.60
N ARG A 17 -5.34 7.19 -11.24
CA ARG A 17 -5.59 7.47 -12.67
C ARG A 17 -4.63 6.76 -13.62
N LYS A 18 -3.35 6.67 -13.27
CA LYS A 18 -2.28 6.25 -14.20
C LYS A 18 -1.49 5.03 -13.74
N ARG A 19 -1.79 4.49 -12.56
CA ARG A 19 -1.15 3.31 -11.96
C ARG A 19 0.38 3.44 -11.98
N GLU A 20 1.11 2.48 -12.54
CA GLU A 20 2.57 2.44 -12.60
C GLU A 20 3.20 3.59 -13.40
N LYS A 21 2.42 4.21 -14.30
CA LYS A 21 2.80 5.37 -15.13
C LYS A 21 2.55 6.71 -14.45
N SER A 22 2.07 6.70 -13.20
CA SER A 22 1.88 7.93 -12.43
C SER A 22 3.21 8.64 -12.14
N ASP A 23 3.12 9.97 -12.04
CA ASP A 23 4.24 10.82 -11.72
C ASP A 23 4.67 10.60 -10.26
N ARG A 24 5.94 10.22 -10.06
CA ARG A 24 6.50 9.95 -8.73
C ARG A 24 6.90 11.23 -8.00
N SER A 25 7.12 12.34 -8.70
CA SER A 25 7.48 13.63 -8.11
C SER A 25 6.34 14.25 -7.28
N GLN A 26 5.09 13.87 -7.57
CA GLN A 26 3.90 14.36 -6.86
C GLN A 26 3.66 13.67 -5.50
N ARG A 27 4.54 12.77 -5.04
CA ARG A 27 4.41 12.16 -3.70
C ARG A 27 4.67 13.23 -2.64
N GLY A 28 3.76 13.37 -1.68
CA GLY A 28 3.83 14.38 -0.61
C GLY A 28 2.90 15.58 -0.81
N ASP A 29 2.18 15.66 -1.94
CA ASP A 29 1.23 16.74 -2.24
C ASP A 29 -0.13 16.63 -1.51
N ASN A 30 -0.31 15.58 -0.71
CA ASN A 30 -1.50 15.28 0.09
C ASN A 30 -2.83 15.17 -0.67
N ARG A 31 -2.81 14.93 -1.99
CA ARG A 31 -4.03 14.71 -2.79
C ARG A 31 -4.43 13.25 -2.83
N PHE A 32 -5.42 12.90 -2.00
CA PHE A 32 -5.96 11.55 -1.88
C PHE A 32 -7.44 11.48 -2.26
N VAL A 33 -7.84 10.35 -2.83
CA VAL A 33 -9.22 10.00 -3.16
C VAL A 33 -9.67 8.87 -2.24
N ARG A 34 -10.84 9.03 -1.62
CA ARG A 34 -11.45 7.97 -0.82
C ARG A 34 -11.95 6.86 -1.74
N VAL A 35 -11.70 5.61 -1.35
CA VAL A 35 -12.16 4.41 -2.06
C VAL A 35 -12.89 3.46 -1.09
N SER A 36 -13.60 2.46 -1.64
CA SER A 36 -14.12 1.36 -0.84
C SER A 36 -12.99 0.40 -0.42
N TRP A 37 -13.28 -0.45 0.57
CA TRP A 37 -12.34 -1.50 0.96
C TRP A 37 -12.09 -2.50 -0.16
N ASP A 38 -13.15 -2.94 -0.85
CA ASP A 38 -13.04 -3.88 -1.97
C ASP A 38 -12.11 -3.33 -3.05
N GLN A 39 -12.34 -2.08 -3.46
CA GLN A 39 -11.48 -1.41 -4.44
C GLN A 39 -10.04 -1.29 -3.94
N ALA A 40 -9.81 -0.95 -2.66
CA ALA A 40 -8.46 -0.85 -2.13
C ALA A 40 -7.72 -2.21 -2.15
N LEU A 41 -8.42 -3.30 -1.85
CA LEU A 41 -7.87 -4.65 -1.84
C LEU A 41 -7.60 -5.16 -3.26
N ASP A 42 -8.51 -4.88 -4.21
CA ASP A 42 -8.32 -5.21 -5.63
C ASP A 42 -7.07 -4.51 -6.18
N LEU A 43 -6.95 -3.20 -5.95
CA LEU A 43 -5.79 -2.41 -6.37
C LEU A 43 -4.48 -2.94 -5.79
N PHE A 44 -4.50 -3.39 -4.53
CA PHE A 44 -3.35 -3.96 -3.85
C PHE A 44 -2.96 -5.32 -4.46
N TYR A 45 -3.93 -6.20 -4.68
CA TYR A 45 -3.70 -7.52 -5.28
C TYR A 45 -3.15 -7.41 -6.70
N GLU A 46 -3.75 -6.55 -7.54
CA GLU A 46 -3.32 -6.32 -8.92
C GLU A 46 -1.84 -5.92 -9.00
N GLU A 47 -1.38 -5.03 -8.10
CA GLU A 47 0.02 -4.62 -8.09
C GLU A 47 0.96 -5.70 -7.59
N LEU A 48 0.57 -6.45 -6.55
CA LEU A 48 1.35 -7.59 -6.09
C LEU A 48 1.52 -8.62 -7.21
N GLU A 49 0.42 -8.95 -7.90
CA GLU A 49 0.43 -9.89 -9.01
C GLU A 49 1.30 -9.39 -10.17
N ARG A 50 1.18 -8.11 -10.54
CA ARG A 50 1.99 -7.48 -11.59
C ARG A 50 3.48 -7.55 -11.25
N VAL A 51 3.87 -7.17 -10.03
CA VAL A 51 5.27 -7.17 -9.61
C VAL A 51 5.82 -8.59 -9.58
N GLN A 52 5.07 -9.54 -9.01
CA GLN A 52 5.46 -10.95 -8.96
C GLN A 52 5.64 -11.53 -10.37
N LYS A 53 4.72 -11.25 -11.30
CA LYS A 53 4.81 -11.73 -12.70
C LYS A 53 5.96 -11.09 -13.48
N THR A 54 6.29 -9.83 -13.20
CA THR A 54 7.29 -9.07 -13.99
C THR A 54 8.72 -9.24 -13.48
N TYR A 55 8.89 -9.27 -12.15
CA TYR A 55 10.20 -9.19 -11.50
C TYR A 55 10.48 -10.39 -10.58
N GLY A 56 9.49 -11.25 -10.33
CA GLY A 56 9.60 -12.34 -9.36
C GLY A 56 9.61 -11.84 -7.91
N SER A 57 9.95 -12.74 -6.98
CA SER A 57 9.94 -12.47 -5.55
C SER A 57 10.92 -11.37 -5.12
N SER A 58 12.01 -11.15 -5.85
CA SER A 58 12.97 -10.09 -5.58
C SER A 58 12.43 -8.69 -5.85
N GLY A 59 11.33 -8.55 -6.59
CA GLY A 59 10.68 -7.27 -6.87
C GLY A 59 9.86 -6.70 -5.71
N VAL A 60 9.64 -7.47 -4.65
CA VAL A 60 8.86 -7.07 -3.47
C VAL A 60 9.76 -6.96 -2.26
N PHE A 61 9.89 -5.76 -1.71
CA PHE A 61 10.61 -5.52 -0.46
C PHE A 61 9.63 -5.38 0.71
N THR A 62 9.65 -6.34 1.63
CA THR A 62 8.80 -6.35 2.85
C THR A 62 9.59 -6.28 4.15
N GLY A 63 10.91 -6.32 4.08
CA GLY A 63 11.81 -6.43 5.23
C GLY A 63 12.06 -5.09 5.93
N LEU A 64 11.07 -4.55 6.61
CA LEU A 64 11.24 -3.41 7.51
C LEU A 64 11.15 -3.88 8.97
N ALA A 65 12.23 -3.70 9.72
CA ALA A 65 12.22 -3.90 11.16
C ALA A 65 11.70 -2.63 11.85
N ASP A 66 10.77 -2.80 12.80
CA ASP A 66 10.23 -1.71 13.60
C ASP A 66 9.99 -2.21 15.04
N TRP A 67 9.66 -1.31 15.95
CA TRP A 67 9.36 -1.58 17.36
C TRP A 67 8.20 -2.55 17.57
N GLN A 68 7.34 -2.72 16.56
CA GLN A 68 6.30 -3.76 16.58
C GLN A 68 6.81 -5.16 16.18
N MET A 69 8.06 -5.29 15.72
CA MET A 69 8.68 -6.55 15.28
C MET A 69 9.60 -7.18 16.32
N VAL A 70 10.08 -6.42 17.31
CA VAL A 70 10.90 -6.97 18.41
C VAL A 70 10.04 -7.94 19.24
N GLY A 71 10.42 -9.22 19.27
CA GLY A 71 9.74 -10.26 20.06
C GLY A 71 8.58 -10.98 19.36
N LYS A 72 8.27 -10.71 18.09
CA LYS A 72 7.25 -11.48 17.34
C LYS A 72 7.86 -12.74 16.71
N TYR A 73 8.06 -13.79 17.53
CA TYR A 73 8.60 -15.08 17.08
C TYR A 73 7.55 -16.00 16.46
N HIS A 74 6.25 -15.80 16.75
CA HIS A 74 5.15 -16.54 16.10
C HIS A 74 3.92 -15.64 15.95
N LYS A 75 3.46 -15.42 14.70
CA LYS A 75 2.05 -15.09 14.44
C LYS A 75 1.33 -16.39 14.09
N ALA A 76 0.55 -16.92 15.03
CA ALA A 76 -0.58 -17.78 14.69
C ALA A 76 -1.79 -16.85 14.56
N GLY A 77 -2.15 -16.50 13.32
CA GLY A 77 -3.40 -15.80 13.03
C GLY A 77 -4.46 -16.84 12.73
N GLY A 78 -5.55 -16.82 13.51
CA GLY A 78 -6.85 -17.27 13.05
C GLY A 78 -7.55 -16.20 12.22
#